data_AF-A0A1Y4RS57-F1
#
_entry.id   AF-A0A1Y4RS57-F1
#
_cell.length_a   1.000
_cell.length_b   1.000
_cell.length_c   1.000
_cell.angle_alpha   90.00
_cell.angle_beta   90.00
_cell.angle_gamma   90.00
#
_symmetry.space_group_name_H-M   'P 1'
#
loop_
_entity.id
_entity.type
_entity.pdbx_description
1 polymer ?
#
loop_
_entity_poly.entity_id
_entity_poly.type
_entity_poly.pdbx_seq_one_letter_code
_entity_poly.pdbx_strand_id
1 'polypeptide(L)'
;MNTAVFTVNQPGIYYAAFHGTFAPVSNSAFPMGLSVYLQQNGAAVPGAGAQYTFQSASGMENLSFSQMIEITAVPAALQVTGSGGRFLYADVGLTIQRLGSAS
;
A
#
# COMPACT_ATOMS: atom_id res chain seq x y z
N MET A 1 -0.33 3.04 9.20
CA MET A 1 -1.26 1.96 8.78
C MET A 1 -0.43 0.79 8.30
N ASN A 2 -0.78 -0.44 8.68
CA ASN A 2 -0.29 -1.67 8.05
C ASN A 2 -1.50 -2.55 7.74
N THR A 3 -1.57 -3.14 6.56
CA THR A 3 -2.55 -4.22 6.27
C THR A 3 -2.12 -5.51 6.96
N ALA A 4 -3.00 -6.52 6.93
CA ALA A 4 -2.58 -7.90 7.21
C ALA A 4 -1.45 -8.32 6.25
N VAL A 5 -0.56 -9.17 6.73
CA VAL A 5 0.53 -9.75 5.93
C VAL A 5 -0.03 -10.91 5.10
N PHE A 6 0.14 -10.84 3.78
CA PHE A 6 -0.11 -11.95 2.87
C PHE A 6 1.21 -12.68 2.59
N THR A 7 1.26 -13.99 2.87
CA THR A 7 2.46 -14.80 2.63
C THR A 7 2.34 -15.54 1.31
N VAL A 8 3.27 -15.26 0.39
CA VAL A 8 3.42 -15.97 -0.88
C VAL A 8 4.36 -17.16 -0.68
N ASN A 9 3.88 -18.35 -1.03
CA ASN A 9 4.62 -19.62 -0.89
C ASN A 9 5.01 -20.26 -2.22
N GLN A 10 4.73 -19.59 -3.35
CA GLN A 10 5.08 -20.09 -4.68
C GLN A 10 5.69 -18.96 -5.52
N PRO A 11 6.84 -19.17 -6.18
CA PRO A 11 7.35 -18.21 -7.13
C PRO A 11 6.34 -17.92 -8.25
N GLY A 12 6.35 -16.70 -8.77
CA GLY A 12 5.39 -16.29 -9.79
C GLY A 12 5.37 -14.80 -10.06
N ILE A 13 4.65 -14.43 -11.12
CA ILE A 13 4.21 -13.07 -11.37
C ILE A 13 2.86 -12.89 -10.67
N TYR A 14 2.74 -11.83 -9.88
CA TYR A 14 1.55 -11.48 -9.13
C TYR A 14 1.05 -10.10 -9.53
N TYR A 15 -0.26 -9.95 -9.65
CA TYR A 15 -0.92 -8.65 -9.70
C TYR A 15 -1.33 -8.27 -8.28
N ALA A 16 -0.87 -7.09 -7.83
CA ALA A 16 -1.28 -6.49 -6.57
C ALA A 16 -2.06 -5.21 -6.84
N ALA A 17 -3.24 -5.06 -6.22
CA ALA A 17 -4.05 -3.85 -6.31
C ALA A 17 -4.53 -3.45 -4.91
N PHE A 18 -4.39 -2.16 -4.61
CA PHE A 18 -4.75 -1.58 -3.33
C PHE A 18 -5.74 -0.44 -3.50
N HIS A 19 -6.66 -0.29 -2.56
CA HIS A 19 -7.46 0.92 -2.36
C HIS A 19 -7.67 1.19 -0.87
N GLY A 20 -7.90 2.45 -0.52
CA GLY A 20 -8.35 2.87 0.80
C GLY A 20 -8.74 4.34 0.82
N THR A 21 -9.53 4.71 1.83
CA THR A 21 -9.93 6.10 2.10
C THR A 21 -9.12 6.64 3.27
N PHE A 22 -8.59 7.85 3.15
CA PHE A 22 -7.68 8.47 4.11
C PHE A 22 -8.11 9.89 4.47
N ALA A 23 -7.89 10.27 5.73
CA ALA A 23 -8.13 11.62 6.22
C ALA A 23 -7.07 11.98 7.28
N PRO A 24 -6.66 13.25 7.44
CA PRO A 24 -5.81 13.66 8.54
C PRO A 24 -6.56 13.60 9.87
N VAL A 25 -5.83 13.45 10.99
CA VAL A 25 -6.43 13.69 12.31
C VAL A 25 -6.62 15.20 12.54
N SER A 26 -7.61 15.59 13.34
CA SER A 26 -8.04 16.99 13.51
C SER A 26 -6.97 17.95 14.03
N ASN A 27 -5.90 17.45 14.65
CA ASN A 27 -4.80 18.24 15.21
C ASN A 27 -3.47 18.12 14.43
N SER A 28 -3.50 17.66 13.17
CA SER A 28 -2.33 17.63 12.30
C SER A 28 -1.86 19.03 11.89
N ALA A 29 -0.56 19.17 11.62
CA ALA A 29 0.00 20.34 10.94
C ALA A 29 -0.15 20.20 9.42
N PHE A 30 -0.49 21.28 8.73
CA PHE A 30 -0.68 21.31 7.28
C PHE A 30 0.34 22.22 6.60
N PRO A 31 0.82 21.87 5.39
CA PRO A 31 0.45 20.71 4.58
C PRO A 31 0.94 19.38 5.17
N MET A 32 0.12 18.33 5.08
CA MET A 32 0.43 17.00 5.62
C MET A 32 0.57 15.97 4.50
N GLY A 33 1.78 15.44 4.33
CA GLY A 33 2.05 14.35 3.39
C GLY A 33 1.56 13.00 3.91
N LEU A 34 1.02 12.19 3.00
CA LEU A 34 0.68 10.78 3.16
C LEU A 34 1.27 10.01 1.98
N SER A 35 1.85 8.85 2.26
CA SER A 35 2.27 7.88 1.27
C SER A 35 1.81 6.49 1.68
N VAL A 36 1.26 5.72 0.75
CA VAL A 36 0.97 4.30 0.92
C VAL A 36 1.72 3.51 -0.13
N TYR A 37 2.32 2.39 0.27
CA TYR A 37 3.11 1.58 -0.65
C TYR A 37 3.10 0.11 -0.24
N LEU A 38 3.14 -0.76 -1.25
CA LEU A 38 3.35 -2.20 -1.06
C LEU A 38 4.79 -2.44 -0.60
N GLN A 39 4.93 -3.28 0.41
CA GLN A 39 6.21 -3.82 0.84
C GLN A 39 6.29 -5.31 0.51
N GLN A 40 7.47 -5.74 0.07
CA GLN A 40 7.87 -7.15 -0.02
C GLN A 40 9.04 -7.36 0.94
N ASN A 41 8.85 -8.25 1.93
CA ASN A 41 9.85 -8.53 2.97
C ASN A 41 10.38 -7.27 3.67
N GLY A 42 9.50 -6.28 3.90
CA GLY A 42 9.84 -5.02 4.55
C GLY A 42 10.44 -3.94 3.63
N ALA A 43 10.78 -4.26 2.38
CA ALA A 43 11.27 -3.30 1.40
C ALA A 43 10.12 -2.80 0.51
N ALA A 44 10.09 -1.50 0.19
CA ALA A 44 9.09 -0.94 -0.71
C ALA A 44 9.24 -1.51 -2.13
N VAL A 45 8.12 -1.92 -2.72
CA VAL A 45 8.07 -2.37 -4.11
C VAL A 45 8.03 -1.14 -5.04
N PRO A 46 8.99 -0.98 -5.95
CA PRO A 46 9.02 0.16 -6.88
C PRO A 46 7.74 0.29 -7.71
N GLY A 47 7.19 1.52 -7.76
CA GLY A 47 5.98 1.82 -8.52
C GLY A 47 4.66 1.32 -7.90
N ALA A 48 4.70 0.58 -6.80
CA ALA A 48 3.51 0.08 -6.10
C ALA A 48 3.16 0.98 -4.90
N GLY A 49 2.79 2.23 -5.19
CA GLY A 49 2.40 3.17 -4.14
C GLY A 49 1.65 4.39 -4.67
N ALA A 50 1.04 5.13 -3.75
CA ALA A 50 0.33 6.37 -4.01
C ALA A 50 0.65 7.40 -2.92
N GLN A 51 0.61 8.68 -3.27
CA GLN A 51 0.96 9.78 -2.36
C GLN A 51 -0.07 10.90 -2.47
N TYR A 52 -0.31 11.60 -1.37
CA TYR A 52 -1.17 12.79 -1.34
C TYR A 52 -0.70 13.78 -0.28
N THR A 53 -0.99 15.06 -0.49
CA THR A 53 -0.71 16.11 0.50
C THR A 53 -2.00 16.82 0.90
N PHE A 54 -2.49 16.53 2.10
CA PHE A 54 -3.65 17.22 2.66
C PHE A 54 -3.30 18.68 2.96
N GLN A 55 -4.21 19.58 2.62
CA GLN A 55 -4.07 21.02 2.86
C GLN A 55 -4.85 21.50 4.11
N SER A 56 -5.78 20.69 4.62
CA SER A 56 -6.60 21.02 5.80
C SER A 56 -7.09 19.78 6.53
N ALA A 57 -7.59 19.96 7.76
CA ALA A 57 -8.13 18.91 8.62
C ALA A 57 -9.44 18.28 8.11
N SER A 58 -10.11 18.92 7.15
CA SER A 58 -11.36 18.42 6.56
C SER A 58 -11.14 17.56 5.32
N GLY A 59 -9.90 17.32 4.91
CA GLY A 59 -9.59 16.55 3.71
C GLY A 59 -9.94 15.07 3.86
N MET A 60 -10.48 14.49 2.80
CA MET A 60 -10.70 13.04 2.68
C MET A 60 -10.36 12.64 1.26
N GLU A 61 -9.57 11.58 1.10
CA GLU A 61 -9.06 11.17 -0.21
C GLU A 61 -8.99 9.67 -0.37
N ASN A 62 -9.23 9.21 -1.59
CA ASN A 62 -9.06 7.82 -1.96
C ASN A 62 -7.67 7.62 -2.59
N LEU A 63 -6.87 6.74 -1.99
CA LEU A 63 -5.59 6.33 -2.56
C LEU A 63 -5.66 4.91 -3.08
N SER A 64 -5.18 4.71 -4.30
CA SER A 64 -5.12 3.42 -4.95
C SER A 64 -3.86 3.28 -5.79
N PHE A 65 -3.36 2.06 -5.92
CA PHE A 65 -2.32 1.70 -6.88
C PHE A 65 -2.54 0.27 -7.36
N SER A 66 -1.93 -0.08 -8.49
CA SER A 66 -1.79 -1.49 -8.88
C SER A 66 -0.47 -1.71 -9.58
N GLN A 67 0.12 -2.90 -9.41
CA GLN A 67 1.42 -3.24 -9.96
C GLN A 67 1.55 -4.75 -10.21
N MET A 68 2.25 -5.12 -11.28
CA MET A 68 2.74 -6.48 -11.46
C MET A 68 4.08 -6.63 -10.73
N ILE A 69 4.20 -7.65 -9.89
CA ILE A 69 5.40 -7.96 -9.12
C ILE A 69 5.88 -9.36 -9.47
N GLU A 70 7.18 -9.52 -9.66
CA GLU A 70 7.80 -10.83 -9.80
C GLU A 70 8.38 -11.28 -8.46
N ILE A 71 8.00 -12.47 -8.02
CA ILE A 71 8.49 -13.08 -6.77
C ILE A 71 9.23 -14.36 -7.15
N THR A 72 10.56 -14.35 -6.99
CA THR A 72 11.44 -15.49 -7.29
C THR A 72 11.83 -16.27 -6.04
N ALA A 73 11.93 -15.63 -4.88
CA ALA A 73 12.26 -16.24 -3.60
C ALA A 73 11.04 -16.32 -2.68
N VAL A 74 10.80 -17.50 -2.09
CA VAL A 74 9.69 -17.76 -1.16
C VAL A 74 10.20 -18.41 0.14
N PRO A 75 9.52 -18.21 1.29
CA PRO A 75 8.31 -17.39 1.46
C PRO A 75 8.59 -15.89 1.29
N ALA A 76 7.62 -15.16 0.73
CA ALA A 76 7.66 -13.70 0.63
C ALA A 76 6.45 -13.09 1.35
N ALA A 77 6.71 -12.12 2.22
CA ALA A 77 5.69 -11.38 2.96
C ALA A 77 5.31 -10.10 2.20
N LEU A 78 4.03 -9.96 1.87
CA LEU A 78 3.45 -8.79 1.21
C LEU A 78 2.51 -8.06 2.16
N GLN A 79 2.65 -6.74 2.26
CA GLN A 79 1.74 -5.88 3.03
C GLN A 79 1.74 -4.46 2.47
N VAL A 80 0.68 -3.69 2.68
CA VAL A 80 0.69 -2.25 2.37
C VAL A 80 0.91 -1.47 3.66
N THR A 81 1.85 -0.53 3.60
CA THR A 81 2.18 0.35 4.71
C THR A 81 1.93 1.80 4.34
N GLY A 82 1.41 2.57 5.29
CA GLY A 82 1.24 4.01 5.18
C GLY A 82 2.25 4.76 6.04
N SER A 83 2.88 5.80 5.47
CA SER A 83 3.86 6.68 6.10
C SER A 83 3.51 8.16 5.86
N GLY A 84 4.08 9.06 6.67
CA GLY A 84 3.81 10.50 6.63
C GLY A 84 3.29 11.03 7.95
N GLY A 85 2.35 11.97 7.90
CA GLY A 85 1.70 12.52 9.08
C GLY A 85 0.76 11.53 9.80
N ARG A 86 0.00 12.02 10.79
CA ARG A 86 -1.03 11.21 11.47
C ARG A 86 -2.33 11.25 10.67
N PHE A 87 -2.85 10.07 10.33
CA PHE A 87 -4.05 9.91 9.51
C PHE A 87 -4.95 8.79 10.00
N LEU A 88 -6.23 8.92 9.67
CA LEU A 88 -7.27 7.90 9.76
C LEU A 88 -7.35 7.14 8.43
N TYR A 89 -7.85 5.91 8.46
CA TYR A 89 -8.07 5.12 7.26
C TYR A 89 -9.33 4.25 7.38
N ALA A 90 -10.03 4.04 6.27
CA ALA A 90 -11.22 3.20 6.15
C ALA A 90 -11.26 2.53 4.76
N ASP A 91 -12.15 1.56 4.58
CA ASP A 91 -12.40 0.87 3.30
C ASP A 91 -11.13 0.35 2.63
N VAL A 92 -10.21 -0.19 3.44
CA VAL A 92 -8.90 -0.66 2.97
C VAL A 92 -8.99 -2.07 2.41
N GLY A 93 -8.57 -2.24 1.16
CA GLY A 93 -8.50 -3.54 0.48
C GLY A 93 -7.17 -3.75 -0.24
N LEU A 94 -6.64 -4.98 -0.16
CA LEU A 94 -5.49 -5.45 -0.92
C LEU A 94 -5.87 -6.74 -1.65
N THR A 95 -5.87 -6.68 -2.98
CA THR A 95 -6.05 -7.84 -3.85
C THR A 95 -4.69 -8.34 -4.32
N ILE A 96 -4.45 -9.64 -4.19
CA ILE A 96 -3.25 -10.30 -4.73
C ILE A 96 -3.68 -11.50 -5.56
N GLN A 97 -3.27 -11.52 -6.84
CA GLN A 97 -3.60 -12.58 -7.78
C GLN A 97 -2.33 -13.10 -8.45
N ARG A 98 -2.09 -14.41 -8.40
CA ARG A 98 -1.04 -15.05 -9.19
C ARG A 98 -1.45 -15.11 -10.66
N LEU A 99 -0.62 -14.57 -11.54
CA LEU A 99 -0.85 -14.57 -12.98
C LEU A 99 -0.14 -15.73 -13.70
N GLY A 100 0.98 -16.20 -13.15
CA GLY A 100 1.76 -17.26 -13.79
C GLY A 100 3.07 -17.54 -13.06
N SER A 101 3.91 -18.36 -13.69
CA SER A 101 5.27 -18.66 -13.21
C SER A 101 6.21 -17.47 -13.38
N ALA A 102 7.22 -17.39 -12.52
CA ALA A 102 8.35 -16.48 -12.71
C ALA A 102 9.19 -16.98 -13.90
N SER A 103 9.94 -16.06 -14.52
CA SER A 103 10.79 -16.38 -15.68
C SER A 103 12.07 -17.12 -15.28
#